data_AF-A0A6P2DEY2-F1
#
_entry.id   AF-A0A6P2DEY2-F1
#
_cell.length_a   1.000
_cell.length_b   1.000
_cell.length_c   1.000
_cell.angle_alpha   90.00
_cell.angle_beta   90.00
_cell.angle_gamma   90.00
#
_symmetry.space_group_name_H-M   'P 1'
#
loop_
_entity.id
_entity.type
_entity.pdbx_description
1 polymer ?
#
loop_
_entity_poly.entity_id
_entity_poly.type
_entity_poly.pdbx_seq_one_letter_code
_entity_poly.pdbx_strand_id
1 'polypeptide(L)'
;MAVPDNDVIAELTETGASAEDYFLIGHEICVVNRRGELMSLLVDDLPGEEEGEMHHAILNFLRRRGAKVYPSHEDYFNRRAKS
;
A
#
# COMPACT_ATOMS: atom_id res chain seq x y z
N MET A 1 -2.65 -1.89 20.41
CA MET A 1 -1.22 -1.51 20.59
C MET A 1 -0.76 -0.95 19.24
N ALA A 2 0.12 0.05 19.13
CA ALA A 2 0.42 0.58 17.79
C ALA A 2 1.19 -0.48 16.97
N VAL A 3 0.65 -0.88 15.82
CA VAL A 3 1.31 -1.84 14.91
C VAL A 3 2.61 -1.22 14.40
N PRO A 4 3.77 -1.88 14.56
CA PRO A 4 5.04 -1.45 14.00
C PRO A 4 5.03 -1.33 12.48
N ASP A 5 5.77 -0.36 11.95
CA ASP A 5 5.93 -0.18 10.50
C ASP A 5 6.48 -1.44 9.80
N ASN A 6 7.32 -2.23 10.48
CA ASN A 6 7.85 -3.47 9.92
C ASN A 6 6.76 -4.53 9.71
N ASP A 7 5.78 -4.60 10.60
CA ASP A 7 4.67 -5.54 10.49
C ASP A 7 3.73 -5.10 9.36
N VAL A 8 3.52 -3.78 9.22
CA VAL A 8 2.80 -3.19 8.07
C VAL A 8 3.51 -3.52 6.75
N ILE A 9 4.84 -3.42 6.68
CA ILE A 9 5.59 -3.75 5.46
C ILE A 9 5.52 -5.25 5.17
N ALA A 10 5.61 -6.09 6.19
CA ALA A 10 5.48 -7.54 6.04
C ALA A 10 4.12 -7.92 5.46
N GLU A 11 3.05 -7.32 5.97
CA GLU A 11 1.69 -7.49 5.46
C GLU A 11 1.59 -7.06 3.99
N LEU A 12 2.11 -5.88 3.67
CA LEU A 12 2.01 -5.30 2.33
C LEU A 12 2.88 -5.99 1.25
N THR A 13 3.89 -6.77 1.65
CA THR A 13 4.86 -7.36 0.72
C THR A 13 4.85 -8.89 0.73
N GLU A 14 4.02 -9.52 1.57
CA GLU A 14 3.94 -10.96 1.90
C GLU A 14 5.27 -11.64 2.31
N THR A 15 6.39 -10.93 2.21
CA THR A 15 7.75 -11.45 2.30
C THR A 15 8.61 -10.67 3.30
N GLY A 16 8.09 -9.57 3.85
CA GLY A 16 8.88 -8.65 4.68
C GLY A 16 9.99 -7.94 3.89
N ALA A 17 9.95 -7.99 2.56
CA ALA A 17 10.90 -7.30 1.72
C ALA A 17 10.69 -5.78 1.85
N SER A 18 11.78 -5.03 1.93
CA SER A 18 11.71 -3.57 1.88
C SER A 18 11.04 -3.12 0.58
N ALA A 19 10.00 -2.31 0.67
CA ALA A 19 9.44 -1.67 -0.52
C ALA A 19 10.29 -0.47 -0.96
N GLU A 20 10.32 -0.25 -2.26
CA GLU A 20 10.92 0.89 -2.92
C GLU A 20 9.92 2.05 -3.04
N ASP A 21 8.66 1.76 -3.35
CA ASP A 21 7.60 2.76 -3.47
C ASP A 21 6.23 2.23 -3.02
N TYR A 22 5.36 3.16 -2.60
CA TYR A 22 3.98 2.90 -2.18
C TYR A 22 3.03 3.92 -2.81
N PHE A 23 1.94 3.44 -3.40
CA PHE A 23 0.88 4.31 -3.91
C PHE A 23 -0.47 3.62 -3.83
N LEU A 24 -1.54 4.40 -3.87
CA LEU A 24 -2.91 3.91 -3.86
C LEU A 24 -3.55 4.19 -5.21
N ILE A 25 -4.32 3.22 -5.72
CA ILE A 25 -5.15 3.37 -6.92
C ILE A 25 -6.59 3.00 -6.54
N GLY A 26 -7.47 3.99 -6.42
CA GLY A 26 -8.84 3.76 -5.96
C GLY A 26 -8.84 3.10 -4.58
N HIS A 27 -9.30 1.84 -4.52
CA HIS A 27 -9.35 1.00 -3.31
C HIS A 27 -8.21 -0.05 -3.26
N GLU A 28 -7.19 0.09 -4.08
CA GLU A 28 -6.03 -0.80 -4.11
C GLU A 28 -4.81 -0.11 -3.50
N ILE A 29 -4.11 -0.83 -2.64
CA ILE A 29 -2.78 -0.47 -2.16
C ILE A 29 -1.77 -1.17 -3.08
N CYS A 30 -0.95 -0.39 -3.75
CA CYS A 30 0.10 -0.86 -4.64
C CYS A 30 1.46 -0.66 -4.00
N VAL A 31 2.28 -1.72 -4.03
CA VAL A 31 3.62 -1.73 -3.46
C VAL A 31 4.61 -2.24 -4.49
N VAL A 32 5.71 -1.52 -4.68
CA VAL A 32 6.82 -1.95 -5.53
C VAL A 32 7.94 -2.41 -4.61
N ASN A 33 8.29 -3.69 -4.69
CA ASN A 33 9.43 -4.20 -3.91
C ASN A 33 10.77 -3.75 -4.53
N ARG A 34 11.89 -3.93 -3.82
CA ARG A 34 13.23 -3.61 -4.35
C ARG A 34 13.66 -4.35 -5.62
N ARG A 35 12.93 -5.40 -6.03
CA ARG A 35 13.16 -6.13 -7.29
C ARG A 35 12.37 -5.52 -8.44
N GLY A 36 11.58 -4.46 -8.18
CA GLY A 36 10.69 -3.84 -9.15
C GLY A 36 9.40 -4.62 -9.39
N GLU A 37 9.10 -5.64 -8.57
CA GLU A 37 7.86 -6.41 -8.69
C GLU A 37 6.71 -5.62 -8.05
N LEU A 38 5.59 -5.51 -8.78
CA LEU A 38 4.37 -4.85 -8.31
C LEU A 38 3.49 -5.85 -7.57
N MET A 39 3.11 -5.50 -6.36
CA MET A 39 2.11 -6.19 -5.56
C MET A 39 0.93 -5.25 -5.35
N SER A 40 -0.29 -5.79 -5.40
CA SER A 40 -1.52 -5.03 -5.17
C SER A 40 -2.40 -5.78 -4.19
N LEU A 41 -2.91 -5.06 -3.19
CA LEU A 41 -3.85 -5.57 -2.20
C LEU A 41 -5.10 -4.69 -2.23
N LEU A 42 -6.28 -5.29 -2.25
CA LEU A 42 -7.51 -4.54 -2.08
C LEU A 42 -7.65 -4.11 -0.61
N VAL A 43 -8.01 -2.86 -0.39
CA VAL A 43 -8.27 -2.32 0.96
C VAL A 43 -9.39 -3.13 1.64
N ASP A 44 -10.35 -3.64 0.87
CA ASP A 44 -11.46 -4.45 1.37
C ASP A 44 -11.04 -5.90 1.71
N ASP A 45 -9.92 -6.38 1.18
CA ASP A 45 -9.34 -7.70 1.50
C ASP A 45 -8.43 -7.65 2.74
N LEU A 46 -8.21 -6.46 3.32
CA LEU A 46 -7.56 -6.34 4.61
C LEU A 46 -8.47 -6.96 5.68
N PRO A 47 -7.94 -7.85 6.54
CA PRO A 47 -8.76 -8.54 7.53
C PRO A 47 -9.51 -7.54 8.43
N GLY A 48 -10.83 -7.65 8.46
CA GLY A 48 -11.73 -6.97 9.39
C GLY A 48 -12.97 -7.83 9.55
N GLU A 49 -13.33 -8.31 10.74
CA GLU A 49 -14.09 -7.50 11.69
C GLU A 49 -13.57 -7.52 13.15
N GLU A 50 -12.55 -8.32 13.49
CA GLU A 50 -11.96 -8.34 14.85
C GLU A 50 -10.62 -7.57 14.97
N GLU A 51 -10.01 -7.11 13.86
CA GLU A 51 -8.63 -6.57 13.80
C GLU A 51 -8.51 -5.19 13.11
N GLY A 52 -9.30 -4.19 13.51
CA GLY A 52 -9.21 -2.83 12.96
C GLY A 52 -7.84 -2.11 13.13
N GLU A 53 -6.93 -2.64 13.95
CA GLU A 53 -5.62 -2.02 14.21
C GLU A 53 -4.69 -2.06 12.98
N MET A 54 -4.67 -3.15 12.20
CA MET A 54 -3.77 -3.31 11.05
C MET A 54 -4.19 -2.40 9.89
N HIS A 55 -5.47 -2.35 9.56
CA HIS A 55 -5.99 -1.47 8.52
C HIS A 55 -5.67 0.00 8.83
N HIS A 56 -5.92 0.45 10.06
CA HIS A 56 -5.56 1.81 10.46
C HIS A 56 -4.04 2.06 10.44
N ALA A 57 -3.23 1.06 10.79
CA ALA A 57 -1.77 1.17 10.74
C ALA A 57 -1.25 1.31 9.31
N ILE A 58 -1.78 0.53 8.37
CA ILE A 58 -1.44 0.60 6.93
C ILE A 58 -1.76 1.99 6.38
N LEU A 59 -2.98 2.50 6.59
CA LEU A 59 -3.36 3.83 6.10
C LEU A 59 -2.50 4.93 6.72
N ASN A 60 -2.21 4.85 8.02
CA ASN A 60 -1.34 5.82 8.70
C ASN A 60 0.11 5.73 8.22
N PHE A 61 0.62 4.52 7.94
CA PHE A 61 1.94 4.31 7.37
C PHE A 61 2.05 4.95 5.98
N LEU A 62 1.10 4.66 5.08
CA LEU A 62 1.05 5.22 3.72
C LEU A 62 0.97 6.76 3.75
N ARG A 63 0.15 7.31 4.66
CA ARG A 63 0.02 8.75 4.86
C ARG A 63 1.33 9.39 5.34
N ARG A 64 2.02 8.78 6.31
CA ARG A 64 3.32 9.26 6.82
C ARG A 64 4.41 9.19 5.75
N ARG A 65 4.35 8.21 4.86
CA ARG A 65 5.26 8.08 3.72
C ARG A 65 4.95 9.01 2.56
N GLY A 66 3.82 9.71 2.59
CA GLY A 66 3.39 10.57 1.49
C GLY A 66 3.05 9.76 0.23
N ALA A 67 2.53 8.55 0.39
CA ALA A 67 2.12 7.69 -0.72
C ALA A 67 1.18 8.45 -1.66
N LYS A 68 1.45 8.36 -2.96
CA LYS A 68 0.63 9.02 -3.97
C LYS A 68 -0.72 8.32 -4.04
N VAL A 69 -1.79 9.11 -4.19
CA VAL A 69 -3.15 8.59 -4.35
C VAL A 69 -3.64 8.92 -5.75
N TYR A 70 -4.02 7.89 -6.49
CA TYR A 70 -4.64 7.99 -7.81
C TYR A 70 -6.11 7.55 -7.68
N PRO A 71 -7.07 8.28 -8.24
CA PRO A 71 -8.48 7.90 -8.15
C PRO A 71 -8.82 6.60 -8.89
N SER A 72 -8.07 6.27 -9.95
CA SER A 72 -8.29 5.09 -10.78
C SER A 72 -7.02 4.68 -11.51
N HIS A 73 -7.01 3.44 -12.03
CA HIS A 73 -5.94 2.93 -12.89
C HIS A 73 -5.71 3.82 -14.10
N GLU A 74 -6.79 4.34 -14.69
CA GLU A 74 -6.72 5.27 -15.82
C GLU A 74 -5.95 6.55 -15.45
N ASP A 75 -6.23 7.15 -14.29
CA ASP A 75 -5.52 8.36 -13.82
C ASP A 75 -4.03 8.08 -13.60
N TYR A 76 -3.72 6.90 -13.04
CA TYR A 76 -2.34 6.46 -12.85
C TYR A 76 -1.59 6.30 -14.18
N PHE A 77 -2.14 5.55 -15.14
CA PHE A 77 -1.51 5.34 -16.45
C PHE A 77 -1.37 6.64 -17.24
N ASN A 78 -2.38 7.51 -17.20
CA ASN A 78 -2.34 8.81 -17.87
C ASN A 78 -1.26 9.73 -17.29
N ARG A 79 -1.00 9.69 -15.98
CA ARG A 79 0.08 10.47 -15.36
C ARG A 79 1.44 9.86 -15.62
N ARG A 80 1.56 8.54 -15.59
CA ARG A 80 2.82 7.83 -15.86
C ARG A 80 3.28 8.03 -17.31
N ALA A 81 2.36 8.03 -18.27
CA ALA A 81 2.68 8.28 -19.68
C ALA A 81 3.13 9.73 -19.98
N LYS A 82 2.90 10.66 -19.06
CA LYS A 82 3.27 12.08 -19.19
C LYS A 82 4.52 12.46 -18.41
N SER A 83 5.14 11.53 -17.69
CA SER A 83 6.33 11.73 -16.87
C SER A 83 7.58 11.16 -17.52
#